data_AF-A0A8H8JEL8-F1
#
_entry.id   AF-A0A8H8JEL8-F1
#
_cell.length_a   1.000
_cell.length_b   1.000
_cell.length_c   1.000
_cell.angle_alpha   90.00
_cell.angle_beta   90.00
_cell.angle_gamma   90.00
#
_symmetry.space_group_name_H-M   'P 1'
#
loop_
_entity.id
_entity.type
_entity.pdbx_description
1 polymer ?
#
loop_
_entity_poly.entity_id
_entity_poly.type
_entity_poly.pdbx_seq_one_letter_code
_entity_poly.pdbx_strand_id
1 'polypeptide(L)'
;MPGHLISGLFTRWSSITPSSTMAGKKSLPLKSISYEQYVVRVVSQMTKEKGAIDQVSLRNTMGLAPSYLILDTTTLSSSAVGIQTWASGFHKLVDIMLALHTRDELELDTVNTASQACSECWTMTCSFNGLEDAKSGVRSIAARLQSILDPNGVTYRGEKVYVP
;
A
#
# COMPACT_ATOMS: atom_id res chain seq x y z
N MET A 1 48.30 10.81 -17.10
CA MET A 1 47.71 12.10 -17.50
C MET A 1 46.30 12.15 -16.93
N PRO A 2 46.05 13.02 -15.93
CA PRO A 2 44.85 13.05 -15.10
C PRO A 2 43.81 14.07 -15.61
N GLY A 3 42.53 13.77 -15.43
CA GLY A 3 41.41 14.67 -15.73
C GLY A 3 40.60 14.95 -14.47
N HIS A 4 40.81 16.15 -13.92
CA HIS A 4 40.23 16.71 -12.71
C HIS A 4 38.97 17.53 -13.04
N LEU A 5 38.05 17.65 -12.06
CA LEU A 5 37.00 18.68 -11.90
C LEU A 5 35.72 18.42 -12.73
N ILE A 6 34.49 18.54 -12.21
CA ILE A 6 33.91 19.73 -11.57
C ILE A 6 32.95 19.35 -10.43
N SER A 7 33.32 19.78 -9.22
CA SER A 7 32.38 20.09 -8.15
C SER A 7 31.81 21.49 -8.37
N GLY A 8 30.57 21.74 -7.94
CA GLY A 8 30.11 23.10 -7.67
C GLY A 8 28.90 23.55 -8.48
N LEU A 9 27.71 23.25 -7.96
CA LEU A 9 26.58 24.19 -8.02
C LEU A 9 25.85 24.14 -6.67
N PHE A 10 26.59 24.49 -5.62
CA PHE A 10 26.05 24.92 -4.35
C PHE A 10 26.62 26.30 -4.06
N THR A 11 25.99 27.35 -4.60
CA THR A 11 25.97 28.72 -4.06
C THR A 11 25.25 29.60 -5.07
N ARG A 12 24.13 30.18 -4.63
CA ARG A 12 23.65 31.55 -4.93
C ARG A 12 22.12 31.60 -5.00
N TRP A 13 21.50 31.55 -3.82
CA TRP A 13 20.28 32.33 -3.57
C TRP A 13 20.15 32.65 -2.08
N SER A 14 20.97 33.59 -1.61
CA SER A 14 20.74 34.29 -0.35
C SER A 14 20.71 35.77 -0.68
N SER A 15 19.52 36.35 -0.85
CA SER A 15 19.18 37.76 -0.62
C SER A 15 17.75 38.07 -1.05
N ILE A 16 16.75 37.53 -0.35
CA ILE A 16 15.42 38.16 -0.26
C ILE A 16 14.94 37.96 1.18
N THR A 17 15.03 39.01 2.00
CA THR A 17 14.31 39.09 3.27
C THR A 17 12.91 39.62 3.01
N PRO A 18 11.85 38.93 3.47
CA PRO A 18 10.60 39.59 3.80
C PRO A 18 10.49 39.73 5.32
N SER A 19 10.62 40.96 5.81
CA SER A 19 10.04 41.35 7.09
C SER A 19 8.52 41.32 6.93
N SER A 20 7.87 40.28 7.44
CA SER A 20 6.43 40.31 7.69
C SER A 20 6.11 39.47 8.91
N THR A 21 5.84 40.15 10.01
CA THR A 21 5.16 39.62 11.18
C THR A 21 3.79 39.11 10.75
N MET A 22 3.62 37.79 10.64
CA MET A 22 2.30 37.18 10.60
C MET A 22 2.22 36.03 11.60
N ALA A 23 1.24 36.20 12.49
CA ALA A 23 0.80 35.30 13.53
C ALA A 23 0.94 33.81 13.17
N GLY A 24 1.58 33.06 14.07
CA GLY A 24 1.61 31.61 14.03
C GLY A 24 0.20 31.04 14.08
N LYS A 25 -0.39 30.77 12.91
CA LYS A 25 -1.37 29.70 12.78
C LYS A 25 -0.59 28.41 12.99
N LYS A 26 -0.68 27.82 14.19
CA LYS A 26 -0.35 26.40 14.36
C LYS A 26 -1.19 25.64 13.33
N SER A 27 -0.58 25.25 12.22
CA SER A 27 -1.19 24.23 11.36
C SER A 27 -1.31 23.00 12.26
N LEU A 28 -2.54 22.66 12.64
CA LEU A 28 -2.83 21.38 13.24
C LEU A 28 -2.17 20.33 12.35
N PRO A 29 -1.33 19.42 12.86
CA PRO A 29 -0.83 18.34 12.03
C PRO A 29 -2.07 17.62 11.50
N LEU A 30 -2.26 17.66 10.17
CA LEU A 30 -3.24 16.79 9.53
C LEU A 30 -2.85 15.39 9.97
N LYS A 31 -3.69 14.76 10.80
CA LYS A 31 -3.44 13.40 11.27
C LYS A 31 -3.44 12.51 10.03
N SER A 32 -2.26 12.08 9.59
CA SER A 32 -2.10 11.15 8.49
C SER A 32 -2.86 9.87 8.84
N ILE A 33 -3.84 9.52 8.00
CA ILE A 33 -4.61 8.27 8.16
C ILE A 33 -3.74 7.17 7.58
N SER A 34 -3.31 6.22 8.41
CA SER A 34 -2.54 5.06 7.94
C SER A 34 -3.41 4.15 7.08
N TYR A 35 -2.77 3.29 6.28
CA TYR A 35 -3.49 2.33 5.45
C TYR A 35 -4.41 1.43 6.26
N GLU A 36 -3.94 0.92 7.41
CA GLU A 36 -4.76 0.12 8.32
C GLU A 36 -6.02 0.87 8.77
N GLN A 37 -5.90 2.13 9.17
CA GLN A 37 -7.04 2.94 9.60
C GLN A 37 -8.03 3.18 8.45
N TYR A 38 -7.51 3.42 7.24
CA TYR A 38 -8.32 3.56 6.05
C TYR A 38 -9.09 2.27 5.74
N VAL A 39 -8.41 1.12 5.74
CA VAL A 39 -8.98 -0.22 5.52
C VAL A 39 -10.09 -0.49 6.53
N VAL A 40 -9.82 -0.32 7.83
CA VAL A 40 -10.82 -0.56 8.88
C VAL A 40 -12.06 0.32 8.67
N ARG A 41 -11.87 1.59 8.29
CA ARG A 41 -12.98 2.50 8.02
C ARG A 41 -13.84 2.02 6.87
N VAL A 42 -13.22 1.68 5.73
CA VAL A 42 -13.92 1.23 4.53
C VAL A 42 -14.65 -0.09 4.78
N VAL A 43 -13.99 -1.07 5.40
CA VAL A 43 -14.60 -2.36 5.76
C VAL A 43 -15.79 -2.18 6.71
N SER A 44 -15.69 -1.27 7.68
CA SER A 44 -16.82 -0.96 8.58
C SER A 44 -18.02 -0.35 7.87
N GLN A 45 -17.80 0.31 6.72
CA GLN A 45 -18.88 0.90 5.93
C GLN A 45 -19.55 -0.18 5.06
N MET A 46 -18.76 -1.06 4.44
CA MET A 46 -19.28 -2.18 3.63
C MET A 46 -20.26 -3.06 4.41
N THR A 47 -19.93 -3.39 5.66
CA THR A 47 -20.71 -4.31 6.48
C THR A 47 -22.01 -3.69 7.00
N LYS A 48 -22.10 -2.35 7.10
CA LYS A 48 -23.31 -1.66 7.60
C LYS A 48 -24.41 -1.52 6.55
N GLU A 49 -24.06 -1.39 5.27
CA GLU A 49 -25.03 -1.00 4.25
C GLU A 49 -25.74 -2.18 3.58
N LYS A 50 -25.07 -3.34 3.44
CA LYS A 50 -25.56 -4.42 2.55
C LYS A 50 -25.62 -5.82 3.15
N GLY A 51 -25.19 -6.03 4.41
CA GLY A 51 -25.12 -7.38 5.02
C GLY A 51 -24.14 -8.36 4.34
N ALA A 52 -23.66 -8.03 3.14
CA ALA A 52 -22.61 -8.69 2.38
C ALA A 52 -21.44 -7.72 2.14
N ILE A 53 -20.23 -8.26 1.94
CA ILE A 53 -19.05 -7.45 1.63
C ILE A 53 -19.15 -6.91 0.21
N ASP A 54 -19.06 -5.59 0.06
CA ASP A 54 -18.97 -4.95 -1.26
C ASP A 54 -17.57 -5.15 -1.86
N GLN A 55 -17.45 -6.11 -2.78
CA GLN A 55 -16.17 -6.46 -3.41
C GLN A 55 -15.63 -5.35 -4.33
N VAL A 56 -16.47 -4.42 -4.81
CA VAL A 56 -15.99 -3.26 -5.58
C VAL A 56 -15.15 -2.35 -4.69
N SER A 57 -15.69 -1.99 -3.52
CA SER A 57 -14.95 -1.20 -2.54
C SER A 57 -13.72 -1.96 -2.02
N LEU A 58 -13.77 -3.30 -1.96
CA LEU A 58 -12.64 -4.13 -1.55
C LEU A 58 -11.50 -4.03 -2.56
N ARG A 59 -11.81 -4.19 -3.86
CA ARG A 59 -10.86 -4.01 -4.97
C ARG A 59 -10.25 -2.62 -4.98
N ASN A 60 -11.08 -1.58 -4.85
CA ASN A 60 -10.60 -0.21 -4.80
C ASN A 60 -9.61 0.00 -3.64
N THR A 61 -9.90 -0.59 -2.47
CA THR A 61 -9.04 -0.49 -1.29
C THR A 61 -7.72 -1.26 -1.48
N MET A 62 -7.76 -2.43 -2.13
CA MET A 62 -6.56 -3.22 -2.47
C MET A 62 -5.68 -2.50 -3.49
N GLY A 63 -6.26 -1.91 -4.53
CA GLY A 63 -5.54 -1.15 -5.56
C GLY A 63 -4.78 0.06 -4.99
N LEU A 64 -5.14 0.53 -3.81
CA LEU A 64 -4.42 1.59 -3.11
C LEU A 64 -3.20 1.10 -2.32
N ALA A 65 -3.02 -0.21 -2.11
CA ALA A 65 -1.93 -0.75 -1.30
C ALA A 65 -0.52 -0.33 -1.75
N PRO A 66 -0.18 -0.29 -3.06
CA PRO A 66 1.13 0.17 -3.51
C PRO A 66 1.38 1.64 -3.19
N SER A 67 0.38 2.50 -3.38
CA SER A 67 0.46 3.93 -3.06
C SER A 67 0.61 4.15 -1.56
N TYR A 68 -0.14 3.41 -0.74
CA TYR A 68 -0.05 3.50 0.71
C TYR A 68 1.25 2.94 1.28
N LEU A 69 1.91 2.00 0.59
CA LEU A 69 3.25 1.56 0.98
C LEU A 69 4.23 2.74 0.98
N ILE A 70 4.21 3.58 -0.05
CA ILE A 70 5.04 4.78 -0.11
C ILE A 70 4.53 5.85 0.88
N LEU A 71 3.22 6.08 0.93
CA LEU A 71 2.64 7.11 1.79
C LEU A 71 2.93 6.85 3.27
N ASP A 72 2.61 5.66 3.78
CA ASP A 72 2.76 5.33 5.20
C ASP A 72 4.24 5.37 5.61
N THR A 73 5.15 4.89 4.76
CA THR A 73 6.59 4.86 5.07
C THR A 73 7.26 6.23 5.04
N THR A 74 6.70 7.18 4.29
CA THR A 74 7.26 8.55 4.17
C THR A 74 6.58 9.56 5.09
N THR A 75 5.36 9.30 5.55
CA THR A 75 4.55 10.30 6.29
C THR A 75 4.26 9.94 7.74
N LEU A 76 4.36 8.67 8.14
CA LEU A 76 4.22 8.29 9.55
C LEU A 76 5.50 8.59 10.34
N SER A 77 5.40 8.46 11.67
CA SER A 77 6.46 8.80 12.61
C SER A 77 7.80 8.09 12.35
N SER A 78 7.76 6.89 11.75
CA SER A 78 8.93 6.20 11.23
C SER A 78 8.55 5.26 10.07
N SER A 79 9.52 4.96 9.21
CA SER A 79 9.33 4.00 8.11
C SER A 79 8.89 2.63 8.64
N ALA A 80 9.48 2.14 9.73
CA ALA A 80 9.09 0.87 10.34
C ALA A 80 7.62 0.84 10.78
N VAL A 81 7.13 1.92 11.39
CA VAL A 81 5.70 2.06 11.74
C VAL A 81 4.85 2.07 10.48
N GLY A 82 5.27 2.78 9.43
CA GLY A 82 4.60 2.81 8.14
C GLY A 82 4.48 1.44 7.49
N ILE A 83 5.56 0.67 7.45
CA ILE A 83 5.57 -0.71 6.93
C ILE A 83 4.62 -1.58 7.76
N GLN A 84 4.65 -1.46 9.08
CA GLN A 84 3.80 -2.25 9.96
C GLN A 84 2.31 -1.95 9.75
N THR A 85 1.91 -0.68 9.69
CA THR A 85 0.50 -0.30 9.46
C THR A 85 0.04 -0.67 8.06
N TRP A 86 0.89 -0.49 7.06
CA TRP A 86 0.62 -0.93 5.70
C TRP A 86 0.39 -2.45 5.64
N ALA A 87 1.31 -3.24 6.21
CA ALA A 87 1.23 -4.70 6.20
C ALA A 87 -0.02 -5.18 6.94
N SER A 88 -0.33 -4.60 8.11
CA SER A 88 -1.55 -4.92 8.86
C SER A 88 -2.82 -4.64 8.05
N GLY A 89 -2.89 -3.47 7.40
CA GLY A 89 -4.00 -3.10 6.52
C GLY A 89 -4.20 -4.10 5.38
N PHE A 90 -3.13 -4.46 4.68
CA PHE A 90 -3.23 -5.38 3.55
C PHE A 90 -3.57 -6.82 4.01
N HIS A 91 -2.99 -7.28 5.12
CA HIS A 91 -3.34 -8.59 5.70
C HIS A 91 -4.84 -8.71 6.02
N LYS A 92 -5.47 -7.65 6.55
CA LYS A 92 -6.92 -7.61 6.82
C LYS A 92 -7.75 -7.76 5.55
N LEU A 93 -7.32 -7.15 4.43
CA LEU A 93 -8.02 -7.31 3.15
C LEU A 93 -7.94 -8.75 2.65
N VAL A 94 -6.78 -9.39 2.80
CA VAL A 94 -6.59 -10.81 2.45
C VAL A 94 -7.39 -11.72 3.38
N ASP A 95 -7.52 -11.41 4.67
CA ASP A 95 -8.39 -12.15 5.60
C ASP A 95 -9.84 -12.15 5.10
N ILE A 96 -10.33 -11.01 4.62
CA ILE A 96 -11.67 -10.88 4.05
C ILE A 96 -11.79 -11.70 2.77
N MET A 97 -10.79 -11.69 1.88
CA MET A 97 -10.79 -12.56 0.69
C MET A 97 -10.87 -14.03 1.05
N LEU A 98 -10.08 -14.49 2.04
CA LEU A 98 -10.11 -15.87 2.51
C LEU A 98 -11.49 -16.24 3.05
N ALA A 99 -12.11 -15.35 3.83
CA ALA A 99 -13.48 -15.57 4.33
C ALA A 99 -14.50 -15.67 3.18
N LEU A 100 -14.40 -14.80 2.16
CA LEU A 100 -15.25 -14.87 0.97
C LEU A 100 -15.01 -16.16 0.18
N HIS A 101 -13.75 -16.59 0.05
CA HIS A 101 -13.39 -17.84 -0.62
C HIS A 101 -14.02 -19.04 0.07
N THR A 102 -13.94 -19.13 1.41
CA THR A 102 -14.57 -20.22 2.18
C THR A 102 -16.09 -20.26 2.07
N ARG A 103 -16.72 -19.14 1.73
CA ARG A 103 -18.17 -19.01 1.52
C ARG A 103 -18.58 -19.20 0.05
N ASP A 104 -17.61 -19.49 -0.81
CA ASP A 104 -17.78 -19.56 -2.26
C ASP A 104 -18.18 -18.24 -2.94
N GLU A 105 -18.08 -17.11 -2.23
CA GLU A 105 -18.54 -15.78 -2.66
C GLU A 105 -17.45 -14.92 -3.32
N LEU A 106 -16.18 -15.33 -3.26
CA LEU A 106 -15.07 -14.53 -3.77
C LEU A 106 -15.07 -14.47 -5.31
N GLU A 107 -15.10 -13.25 -5.84
CA GLU A 107 -15.04 -12.96 -7.27
C GLU A 107 -13.62 -13.05 -7.84
N LEU A 108 -13.49 -13.52 -9.08
CA LEU A 108 -12.21 -13.57 -9.80
C LEU A 108 -11.55 -12.20 -9.93
N ASP A 109 -12.32 -11.15 -10.21
CA ASP A 109 -11.80 -9.78 -10.32
C ASP A 109 -11.12 -9.32 -9.03
N THR A 110 -11.61 -9.76 -7.89
CA THR A 110 -11.01 -9.47 -6.58
C THR A 110 -9.68 -10.18 -6.42
N VAL A 111 -9.57 -11.44 -6.87
CA VAL A 111 -8.30 -12.18 -6.90
C VAL A 111 -7.29 -11.51 -7.83
N ASN A 112 -7.72 -11.11 -9.04
CA ASN A 112 -6.89 -10.41 -10.00
C ASN A 112 -6.35 -9.09 -9.45
N THR A 113 -7.22 -8.28 -8.83
CA THR A 113 -6.83 -7.00 -8.23
C THR A 113 -5.83 -7.21 -7.10
N ALA A 114 -6.02 -8.22 -6.25
CA ALA A 114 -5.09 -8.53 -5.17
C ALA A 114 -3.73 -9.00 -5.69
N SER A 115 -3.71 -9.86 -6.73
CA SER A 115 -2.48 -10.33 -7.38
C SER A 115 -1.70 -9.16 -8.00
N GLN A 116 -2.41 -8.28 -8.72
CA GLN A 116 -1.82 -7.08 -9.30
C GLN A 116 -1.24 -6.16 -8.23
N ALA A 117 -2.02 -5.81 -7.20
CA ALA A 117 -1.57 -4.95 -6.11
C ALA A 117 -0.34 -5.54 -5.37
N CYS A 118 -0.33 -6.86 -5.13
CA CYS A 118 0.81 -7.54 -4.52
C CYS A 118 2.09 -7.41 -5.38
N SER A 119 1.95 -7.56 -6.70
CA SER A 119 3.05 -7.48 -7.66
C SER A 119 3.59 -6.06 -7.82
N GLU A 120 2.70 -5.07 -7.80
CA GLU A 120 3.08 -3.66 -7.78
C GLU A 120 3.80 -3.32 -6.46
N CYS A 121 3.29 -3.78 -5.31
CA CYS A 121 4.00 -3.63 -4.03
C CYS A 121 5.40 -4.26 -4.07
N TRP A 122 5.54 -5.47 -4.63
CA TRP A 122 6.85 -6.09 -4.81
C TRP A 122 7.79 -5.20 -5.62
N THR A 123 7.32 -4.71 -6.77
CA THR A 123 8.08 -3.79 -7.63
C THR A 123 8.52 -2.52 -6.89
N MET A 124 7.63 -1.94 -6.08
CA MET A 124 7.96 -0.78 -5.24
C MET A 124 9.06 -1.10 -4.22
N THR A 125 8.97 -2.24 -3.53
CA THR A 125 10.01 -2.65 -2.56
C THR A 125 11.37 -2.94 -3.21
N CYS A 126 11.41 -3.25 -4.50
CA CYS A 126 12.65 -3.43 -5.25
C CYS A 126 13.20 -2.10 -5.80
N SER A 127 12.35 -1.10 -6.03
CA SER A 127 12.72 0.14 -6.72
C SER A 127 13.06 1.28 -5.78
N PHE A 128 12.55 1.28 -4.54
CA PHE A 128 12.73 2.36 -3.58
C PHE A 128 13.65 1.94 -2.41
N ASN A 129 14.69 2.73 -2.18
CA ASN A 129 15.56 2.57 -1.01
C ASN A 129 14.76 2.79 0.28
N GLY A 130 15.01 1.96 1.30
CA GLY A 130 14.35 2.06 2.60
C GLY A 130 13.05 1.27 2.75
N LEU A 131 12.67 0.46 1.74
CA LEU A 131 11.52 -0.45 1.77
C LEU A 131 11.90 -1.94 1.87
N GLU A 132 13.17 -2.23 2.16
CA GLU A 132 13.69 -3.61 2.22
C GLU A 132 12.92 -4.47 3.22
N ASP A 133 12.56 -3.91 4.37
CA ASP A 133 11.82 -4.61 5.42
C ASP A 133 10.38 -4.95 4.99
N ALA A 134 9.80 -4.18 4.07
CA ALA A 134 8.45 -4.42 3.55
C ALA A 134 8.38 -5.67 2.64
N LYS A 135 9.52 -6.15 2.11
CA LYS A 135 9.58 -7.39 1.30
C LYS A 135 9.04 -8.60 2.08
N SER A 136 9.27 -8.65 3.38
CA SER A 136 8.75 -9.71 4.25
C SER A 136 7.22 -9.68 4.31
N GLY A 137 6.63 -8.48 4.44
CA GLY A 137 5.19 -8.26 4.40
C GLY A 137 4.57 -8.67 3.06
N VAL A 138 5.15 -8.21 1.93
CA VAL A 138 4.68 -8.56 0.58
C VAL A 138 4.70 -10.08 0.39
N ARG A 139 5.78 -10.77 0.77
CA ARG A 139 5.89 -12.24 0.66
C ARG A 139 4.86 -12.96 1.53
N SER A 140 4.65 -12.49 2.74
CA SER A 140 3.63 -13.03 3.65
C SER A 140 2.23 -12.92 3.03
N ILE A 141 1.91 -11.78 2.44
CA ILE A 141 0.65 -11.55 1.71
C ILE A 141 0.53 -12.47 0.49
N ALA A 142 1.59 -12.58 -0.32
CA ALA A 142 1.61 -13.44 -1.50
C ALA A 142 1.38 -14.91 -1.15
N ALA A 143 2.01 -15.41 -0.09
CA ALA A 143 1.83 -16.79 0.37
C ALA A 143 0.36 -17.10 0.74
N ARG A 144 -0.36 -16.10 1.28
CA ARG A 144 -1.78 -16.23 1.62
C ARG A 144 -2.70 -16.11 0.41
N LEU A 145 -2.32 -15.31 -0.58
CA LEU A 145 -3.05 -15.28 -1.85
C LEU A 145 -2.90 -16.62 -2.59
N GLN A 146 -1.72 -17.23 -2.54
CA GLN A 146 -1.49 -18.56 -3.13
C GLN A 146 -2.39 -19.64 -2.53
N SER A 147 -2.79 -19.55 -1.25
CA SER A 147 -3.69 -20.55 -0.65
C SER A 147 -5.13 -20.47 -1.17
N ILE A 148 -5.48 -19.44 -1.94
CA ILE A 148 -6.80 -19.29 -2.57
C ILE A 148 -6.81 -19.88 -3.99
N LEU A 149 -5.63 -20.00 -4.62
CA LEU A 149 -5.48 -20.45 -6.00
C LEU A 149 -5.71 -21.96 -6.13
N ASP A 150 -6.02 -22.39 -7.34
CA ASP A 150 -6.09 -23.80 -7.70
C ASP A 150 -4.71 -24.45 -7.53
N PRO A 151 -4.60 -25.80 -7.50
CA PRO A 151 -3.33 -26.50 -7.27
C PRO A 151 -2.20 -26.17 -8.28
N ASN A 152 -2.53 -25.59 -9.44
CA ASN A 152 -1.56 -25.13 -10.42
C ASN A 152 -0.89 -23.78 -10.04
N GLY A 153 -1.41 -23.08 -9.04
CA GLY A 153 -0.91 -21.80 -8.55
C GLY A 153 -1.09 -20.61 -9.50
N VAL A 154 -1.85 -20.75 -10.58
CA VAL A 154 -2.02 -19.70 -11.61
C VAL A 154 -3.47 -19.49 -12.07
N THR A 155 -4.38 -20.37 -11.64
CA THR A 155 -5.82 -20.20 -11.86
C THR A 155 -6.58 -20.09 -10.56
N TYR A 156 -7.77 -19.51 -10.64
CA TYR A 156 -8.76 -19.50 -9.59
C TYR A 156 -10.07 -20.01 -10.19
N ARG A 157 -10.56 -21.17 -9.71
CA ARG A 157 -11.74 -21.84 -10.26
C ARG A 157 -11.65 -22.11 -11.77
N GLY A 158 -10.46 -22.44 -12.24
CA GLY A 158 -10.19 -22.72 -13.66
C GLY A 158 -9.98 -21.49 -14.53
N GLU A 159 -10.19 -20.27 -14.01
CA GLU A 159 -9.92 -19.03 -14.73
C GLU A 159 -8.53 -18.50 -14.43
N LYS A 160 -7.86 -17.94 -15.44
CA LYS A 160 -6.49 -17.44 -15.30
C LYS A 160 -6.46 -16.20 -14.41
N VAL A 161 -5.62 -16.25 -13.37
CA VAL A 161 -5.36 -15.10 -12.51
C VAL A 161 -4.30 -14.21 -13.13
N TYR A 162 -4.34 -12.92 -12.83
CA TYR A 162 -3.27 -11.99 -13.16
C TYR A 162 -1.90 -12.53 -12.69
N VAL A 163 -0.97 -12.66 -13.63
CA VAL A 163 0.44 -13.00 -13.40
C VAL A 163 1.28 -11.88 -14.03
N PRO A 164 2.20 -11.23 -13.29
CA PRO A 164 3.12 -10.23 -13.83
C PRO A 164 4.04 -10.77 -14.91
#